data_AF-A0A7W0Z9P9-F1
#
_entry.id   AF-A0A7W0Z9P9-F1
#
_cell.length_a   1.000
_cell.length_b   1.000
_cell.length_c   1.000
_cell.angle_alpha   90.00
_cell.angle_beta   90.00
_cell.angle_gamma   90.00
#
_symmetry.space_group_name_H-M   'P 1'
#
loop_
_entity.id
_entity.type
_entity.pdbx_description
1 polymer ?
#
loop_
_entity_poly.entity_id
_entity_poly.type
_entity_poly.pdbx_seq_one_letter_code
_entity_poly.pdbx_strand_id
1 'polypeptide(L)'
;MTMLSFRVAETEAAEAQRWAKILGVDRSELLREALHRHLVGLRSEQDALVWEESPPTQDELSLAPIADWGPAEDWADWDDATR
;
A
#
# COMPACT_ATOMS: atom_id res chain seq x y z
N MET A 1 -6.69 -20.87 0.43
CA MET A 1 -6.22 -20.39 1.75
C MET A 1 -5.04 -21.26 2.17
N THR A 2 -3.89 -20.65 2.46
CA THR A 2 -2.72 -21.37 3.00
C THR A 2 -2.59 -21.04 4.47
N MET A 3 -2.39 -22.05 5.31
CA MET A 3 -2.18 -21.85 6.75
C MET A 3 -0.68 -21.70 7.02
N LEU A 4 -0.30 -20.62 7.69
CA LEU A 4 1.07 -20.37 8.13
C LEU A 4 1.14 -20.61 9.64
N SER A 5 2.08 -21.44 10.07
CA SER A 5 2.36 -21.71 11.49
C SER A 5 3.82 -21.40 11.77
N PHE A 6 4.07 -20.65 12.83
CA PHE A 6 5.40 -20.24 13.27
C PHE A 6 5.41 -20.13 14.80
N ARG A 7 6.60 -20.21 15.39
CA ARG A 7 6.79 -20.00 16.82
C ARG A 7 7.05 -18.53 17.09
N VAL A 8 6.48 -18.02 18.17
CA VAL A 8 6.67 -16.65 18.67
C VAL A 8 6.96 -16.70 20.15
N ALA A 9 7.54 -15.63 20.71
CA ALA A 9 7.64 -15.52 22.14
C ALA A 9 6.25 -15.47 22.79
N GLU A 10 6.11 -16.04 23.98
CA GLU A 10 4.84 -16.03 24.73
C GLU A 10 4.36 -14.60 25.00
N THR A 11 5.31 -13.69 25.26
CA THR A 11 5.05 -12.26 25.48
C THR A 11 4.43 -11.59 24.25
N GLU A 12 4.96 -11.87 23.06
CA GLU A 12 4.45 -11.36 21.78
C GLU A 12 3.07 -11.94 21.46
N ALA A 13 2.88 -13.24 21.69
CA ALA A 13 1.58 -13.89 21.51
C ALA A 13 0.51 -13.26 22.41
N ALA A 14 0.86 -13.00 23.68
CA ALA A 14 -0.03 -12.34 24.63
C ALA A 14 -0.32 -10.89 24.21
N GLU A 15 0.67 -10.17 23.69
CA GLU A 15 0.50 -8.81 23.21
C GLU A 15 -0.40 -8.72 21.98
N ALA A 16 -0.18 -9.55 20.98
CA ALA A 16 -1.06 -9.64 19.81
C ALA A 16 -2.50 -9.96 20.22
N GLN A 17 -2.68 -10.85 21.20
CA GLN A 17 -4.01 -11.18 21.72
C GLN A 17 -4.68 -9.99 22.43
N ARG A 18 -3.92 -9.22 23.22
CA ARG A 18 -4.44 -8.00 23.88
C ARG A 18 -4.89 -6.98 22.85
N TRP A 19 -4.07 -6.70 21.86
CA TRP A 19 -4.41 -5.74 20.81
C TRP A 19 -5.58 -6.18 19.94
N ALA A 20 -5.65 -7.46 19.56
CA ALA A 20 -6.78 -8.00 18.84
C ALA A 20 -8.10 -7.78 19.61
N LYS A 21 -8.08 -7.99 20.93
CA LYS A 21 -9.23 -7.71 21.81
C LYS A 21 -9.58 -6.23 21.86
N ILE A 22 -8.59 -5.33 22.00
CA ILE A 22 -8.80 -3.88 22.03
C ILE A 22 -9.42 -3.39 20.71
N LEU A 23 -8.96 -3.93 19.59
CA LEU A 23 -9.41 -3.56 18.25
C LEU A 23 -10.70 -4.27 17.82
N GLY A 24 -11.16 -5.27 18.58
CA GLY A 24 -12.37 -6.04 18.27
C GLY A 24 -12.24 -6.97 17.07
N VAL A 25 -11.03 -7.39 16.73
CA VAL A 25 -10.72 -8.25 15.57
C VAL A 25 -10.15 -9.60 16.01
N ASP A 26 -10.13 -10.57 15.11
CA ASP A 26 -9.45 -11.84 15.38
C ASP A 26 -7.92 -11.67 15.38
N ARG A 27 -7.22 -12.48 16.18
CA ARG A 27 -5.75 -12.45 16.23
C ARG A 27 -5.13 -12.76 14.85
N SER A 28 -5.72 -13.68 14.09
CA SER A 28 -5.22 -14.01 12.75
C SER A 28 -5.44 -12.88 11.76
N GLU A 29 -6.48 -12.07 11.94
CA GLU A 29 -6.73 -10.86 11.14
C GLU A 29 -5.68 -9.80 11.43
N LEU A 30 -5.44 -9.51 12.72
CA LEU A 30 -4.38 -8.58 13.14
C LEU A 30 -3.01 -8.94 12.55
N LEU A 31 -2.62 -10.21 12.67
CA LEU A 31 -1.32 -10.70 12.18
C LEU A 31 -1.24 -10.71 10.65
N ARG A 32 -2.34 -11.05 9.97
CA ARG A 32 -2.41 -11.01 8.50
C ARG A 32 -2.23 -9.59 7.97
N GLU A 33 -2.89 -8.63 8.60
CA GLU A 33 -2.79 -7.23 8.22
C GLU A 33 -1.41 -6.65 8.51
N ALA A 34 -0.82 -6.97 9.66
CA ALA A 34 0.56 -6.59 9.98
C ALA A 34 1.56 -7.15 8.96
N LEU A 35 1.43 -8.44 8.61
CA LEU A 35 2.25 -9.08 7.58
C LEU A 35 2.05 -8.41 6.22
N HIS A 36 0.81 -8.12 5.84
CA HIS A 36 0.51 -7.46 4.57
C HIS A 36 1.21 -6.09 4.48
N ARG A 37 1.06 -5.25 5.50
CA ARG A 37 1.72 -3.93 5.54
C ARG A 37 3.24 -4.04 5.49
N HIS A 38 3.82 -5.00 6.19
CA HIS A 38 5.27 -5.20 6.15
C HIS A 38 5.74 -5.62 4.75
N LEU A 39 5.03 -6.55 4.09
CA LEU A 39 5.35 -6.96 2.72
C LEU A 39 5.17 -5.83 1.72
N VAL A 40 4.17 -4.96 1.89
CA VAL A 40 4.01 -3.76 1.06
C VAL A 40 5.20 -2.83 1.25
N GLY A 41 5.63 -2.57 2.49
CA GLY A 41 6.81 -1.75 2.78
C GLY A 41 8.08 -2.28 2.11
N LEU A 42 8.36 -3.59 2.27
CA LEU A 42 9.52 -4.23 1.65
C LEU A 42 9.51 -4.14 0.12
N ARG A 43 8.33 -4.26 -0.51
CA ARG A 43 8.20 -4.10 -1.97
C ARG A 43 8.45 -2.67 -2.39
N SER A 44 7.94 -1.69 -1.65
CA SER A 44 8.18 -0.27 -1.95
C SER A 44 9.66 0.11 -1.82
N GLU A 45 10.35 -0.43 -0.81
CA GLU A 45 11.81 -0.27 -0.68
C GLU A 45 12.55 -0.89 -1.86
N GLN A 46 12.14 -2.09 -2.29
CA GLN A 46 12.73 -2.73 -3.46
C GLN A 46 12.45 -1.99 -4.76
N ASP A 47 11.23 -1.49 -4.95
CA ASP A 47 10.87 -0.68 -6.11
C ASP A 47 11.75 0.57 -6.15
N ALA A 48 11.93 1.28 -5.02
CA ALA A 48 12.80 2.44 -4.94
C ALA A 48 14.25 2.12 -5.36
N LEU A 49 14.79 0.98 -4.92
CA LEU A 49 16.12 0.52 -5.35
C LEU A 49 16.16 0.21 -6.86
N VAL A 50 15.13 -0.43 -7.40
CA VAL A 50 15.03 -0.70 -8.85
C VAL A 50 14.99 0.61 -9.65
N TRP A 51 14.26 1.61 -9.18
CA TRP A 51 14.23 2.95 -9.78
C TRP A 51 15.60 3.66 -9.74
N GLU A 52 16.39 3.46 -8.69
CA GLU A 52 17.76 3.98 -8.59
C GLU A 52 18.73 3.23 -9.52
N GLU A 53 18.64 1.90 -9.58
CA GLU A 53 19.51 1.04 -10.40
C GLU A 53 19.18 1.12 -11.90
N SER A 54 17.92 1.35 -12.24
CA SER A 54 17.42 1.49 -13.61
C SER A 54 16.64 2.81 -13.72
N PRO A 55 17.35 3.95 -13.79
CA PRO A 55 16.70 5.23 -13.95
C PRO A 55 15.86 5.24 -15.23
N PRO A 56 14.73 5.99 -15.23
CA PRO A 56 13.83 6.03 -16.37
C PRO A 56 14.56 6.45 -17.63
N THR A 57 14.23 5.77 -18.71
CA THR A 57 14.76 6.07 -20.03
C THR A 57 14.36 7.46 -20.47
N GLN A 58 15.06 8.01 -21.46
CA GLN A 58 14.75 9.33 -22.00
C GLN A 58 13.32 9.39 -22.59
N ASP A 59 12.81 8.27 -23.11
CA ASP A 59 11.44 8.14 -23.60
C ASP A 59 10.42 8.20 -22.45
N GLU A 60 10.69 7.56 -21.32
CA GLU A 60 9.84 7.62 -20.12
C GLU A 60 9.87 9.00 -19.46
N LEU A 61 11.05 9.64 -19.41
CA LEU A 61 11.20 11.02 -18.94
C LEU A 61 10.50 12.03 -19.84
N SER A 62 10.31 11.74 -21.13
CA SER A 62 9.55 12.61 -22.04
C SER A 62 8.07 12.75 -21.66
N LEU A 63 7.56 11.84 -20.81
CA LEU A 63 6.20 11.89 -20.25
C LEU A 63 6.12 12.70 -18.94
N ALA A 64 7.24 13.03 -18.29
CA ALA A 64 7.24 13.81 -17.06
C ALA A 64 6.56 15.20 -17.18
N PRO A 65 6.64 15.93 -18.30
CA PRO A 65 5.90 17.17 -18.50
C PRO A 65 4.37 16.98 -18.54
N ILE A 66 3.88 15.77 -18.83
CA ILE A 66 2.44 15.45 -18.83
C ILE A 66 1.92 15.32 -17.40
N ALA A 67 2.79 15.07 -16.41
CA ALA A 67 2.42 14.96 -15.00
C ALA A 67 1.97 16.29 -14.37
N ASP A 68 2.11 17.41 -15.08
CA ASP A 68 1.51 18.70 -14.75
C ASP A 68 0.01 18.70 -15.11
N TRP A 69 -0.72 17.72 -14.54
CA TRP A 69 -2.17 17.68 -14.62
C TRP A 69 -2.64 18.91 -13.83
N GLY A 70 -3.03 19.95 -14.56
CA GLY A 70 -3.64 21.14 -13.98
C GLY A 70 -4.82 20.76 -13.07
N PRO A 71 -5.30 21.69 -12.23
CA PRO A 71 -6.44 21.42 -11.36
C PRO A 71 -7.55 20.78 -12.18
N ALA A 72 -8.10 19.66 -11.70
CA ALA A 72 -9.16 18.95 -12.39
C ALA A 72 -10.24 19.97 -12.78
N GLU A 73 -10.48 20.12 -14.08
CA GLU A 73 -11.55 21.00 -14.59
C GLU A 73 -12.84 20.67 -13.84
N ASP A 74 -13.65 21.67 -13.51
CA ASP A 74 -14.91 21.43 -12.80
C ASP A 74 -15.86 20.72 -13.78
N TRP A 75 -16.02 19.41 -13.59
CA TRP A 75 -16.86 18.55 -14.43
C TRP A 75 -18.35 18.95 -14.37
N ALA A 76 -18.70 19.92 -13.50
CA ALA A 76 -20.02 20.54 -13.44
C ALA A 76 -20.42 21.23 -14.75
N ASP A 77 -19.47 21.77 -15.52
CA ASP A 77 -19.77 22.44 -16.80
C ASP A 77 -20.20 21.47 -17.91
N TRP A 78 -19.99 20.15 -17.74
CA TRP A 78 -20.40 19.13 -18.71
C TRP A 78 -21.87 18.71 -18.56
N ASP A 79 -22.53 19.02 -17.45
CA ASP A 79 -23.94 18.64 -17.22
C ASP A 79 -24.89 19.43 -18.15
N ASP A 80 -24.54 20.68 -18.50
CA ASP A 80 -25.35 21.52 -19.37
C ASP A 80 -25.19 21.18 -20.87
N ALA A 81 -24.15 20.42 -21.25
CA ALA A 81 -23.92 19.99 -22.63
C ALA A 81 -24.82 18.83 -23.08
N THR A 82 -25.58 18.22 -22.16
CA THR A 82 -26.50 17.10 -22.45
C THR A 82 -27.98 17.45 -22.31
N ARG A 83 -28.33 18.72 -22.15
CA ARG A 83 -29.71 19.18 -21.99
C ARG A 83 -30.30 19.77 -23.27
#